data_AF-A0A0P7YM36-F1
#
_entry.id   AF-A0A0P7YM36-F1
#
_cell.length_a   1.000
_cell.length_b   1.000
_cell.length_c   1.000
_cell.angle_alpha   90.00
_cell.angle_beta   90.00
_cell.angle_gamma   90.00
#
_symmetry.space_group_name_H-M   'P 1'
#
loop_
_entity.id
_entity.type
_entity.pdbx_description
1 polymer ?
#
loop_
_entity_poly.entity_id
_entity_poly.type
_entity_poly.pdbx_seq_one_letter_code
_entity_poly.pdbx_strand_id
1 'polypeptide(L)'
;FQNFVNKLDKFICWLQEALETTENWTPPKAEADSLKLYLETHLSFKLSVDSHCSLKDAVLDEGRQLLQVIISHKSGLRDTLQMIEHQWQELQRHVRRQHSWILCALDAIKAQIMTGEAWRAAPSPKVNWRRLQPHFLPSFLSGCY
;
A
#
# COMPACT_ATOMS: atom_id res chain seq x y z
N PHE A 1 10.38 23.84 31.34
CA PHE A 1 10.55 23.23 30.00
C PHE A 1 10.58 21.70 30.00
N GLN A 2 10.83 21.02 31.14
CA GLN A 2 10.97 19.55 31.19
C GLN A 2 9.81 18.78 30.55
N ASN A 3 8.56 19.23 30.76
CA ASN A 3 7.39 18.60 30.15
C ASN A 3 7.39 18.68 28.62
N PHE A 4 7.75 19.84 28.07
CA PHE A 4 7.87 20.03 26.62
C PHE A 4 8.98 19.16 26.03
N VAL A 5 10.16 19.17 26.66
CA VAL A 5 11.32 18.37 26.20
C VAL A 5 10.96 16.88 26.16
N ASN A 6 10.29 16.36 27.20
CA ASN A 6 9.83 14.97 27.22
C ASN A 6 8.84 14.63 26.08
N LYS A 7 7.91 15.54 25.75
CA LYS A 7 7.00 15.36 24.61
C LYS A 7 7.75 15.39 23.29
N LEU A 8 8.67 16.34 23.13
CA LEU A 8 9.49 16.52 21.94
C LEU A 8 10.33 15.27 21.67
N ASP A 9 11.06 14.78 22.68
CA ASP A 9 11.90 13.59 22.56
C ASP A 9 11.08 12.35 22.19
N LYS A 10 9.98 12.10 22.90
CA LYS A 10 9.06 10.99 22.59
C LYS A 10 8.54 11.05 21.16
N PHE A 11 8.15 12.24 20.72
CA PHE A 11 7.62 12.42 19.37
C PHE A 11 8.68 12.23 18.30
N ILE A 12 9.90 12.75 18.50
CA ILE A 12 11.03 12.57 17.57
C ILE A 12 11.39 11.09 17.45
N CYS A 13 11.55 10.38 18.57
CA CYS A 13 11.88 8.95 18.56
C CYS A 13 10.82 8.15 17.78
N TRP A 14 9.54 8.37 18.10
CA TRP A 14 8.46 7.69 17.39
C TRP A 14 8.41 8.05 15.90
N LEU A 15 8.63 9.32 15.53
CA LEU A 15 8.58 9.75 14.13
C LEU A 15 9.69 9.10 13.30
N GLN A 16 10.88 8.95 13.88
CA GLN A 16 12.00 8.24 13.25
C GLN A 16 11.65 6.76 13.03
N GLU A 17 11.18 6.06 14.07
CA GLU A 17 10.75 4.67 13.96
C GLU A 17 9.62 4.48 12.92
N ALA A 18 8.68 5.42 12.87
CA ALA A 18 7.59 5.40 11.90
C ALA A 18 8.09 5.57 10.47
N LEU A 19 9.04 6.49 10.23
CA LEU A 19 9.65 6.67 8.90
C LEU A 19 10.41 5.42 8.46
N GLU A 20 11.25 4.84 9.34
CA GLU A 20 12.00 3.60 9.08
C GLU A 20 11.05 2.44 8.73
N THR A 21 9.92 2.34 9.44
CA THR A 21 8.87 1.34 9.16
C THR A 21 8.33 1.45 7.74
N THR A 22 8.35 2.64 7.12
CA THR A 22 7.84 2.88 5.76
C THR A 22 8.87 2.70 4.64
N GLU A 23 10.17 2.63 4.93
CA GLU A 23 11.24 2.61 3.90
C GLU A 23 11.19 1.37 3.00
N ASN A 24 10.78 0.23 3.54
CA ASN A 24 10.83 -1.06 2.86
C ASN A 24 9.50 -1.47 2.20
N TRP A 25 8.51 -0.59 2.17
CA TRP A 25 7.21 -0.92 1.59
C TRP A 25 7.29 -0.99 0.06
N THR A 26 6.86 -2.11 -0.49
CA THR A 26 6.74 -2.34 -1.93
C THR A 26 5.29 -2.65 -2.30
N PRO A 27 4.86 -2.42 -3.55
CA PRO A 27 3.49 -2.74 -3.97
C PRO A 27 3.16 -4.22 -3.72
N PRO A 28 1.97 -4.57 -3.16
CA PRO A 28 1.59 -5.95 -2.95
C PRO A 28 1.29 -6.65 -4.28
N LYS A 29 1.47 -7.97 -4.30
CA LYS A 29 1.00 -8.80 -5.42
C LYS A 29 -0.54 -8.78 -5.48
N ALA A 30 -1.09 -8.95 -6.67
CA ALA A 30 -2.53 -9.08 -6.90
C ALA A 30 -3.03 -10.48 -6.50
N GLU A 31 -2.86 -10.82 -5.22
CA GLU A 31 -3.23 -12.10 -4.61
C GLU A 31 -3.97 -11.79 -3.29
N ALA A 32 -5.08 -12.49 -3.02
CA ALA A 32 -5.96 -12.16 -1.91
C ALA A 32 -5.27 -12.24 -0.54
N ASP A 33 -4.49 -13.30 -0.28
CA ASP A 33 -3.80 -13.49 1.00
C ASP A 33 -2.67 -12.47 1.21
N SER A 34 -1.88 -12.22 0.16
CA SER A 34 -0.82 -11.20 0.15
C SER A 34 -1.38 -9.81 0.41
N LEU A 35 -2.52 -9.48 -0.20
CA LEU A 35 -3.19 -8.19 -0.01
C LEU A 35 -3.81 -8.05 1.38
N LYS A 36 -4.38 -9.12 1.95
CA LYS A 36 -4.95 -9.10 3.30
C LYS A 36 -3.91 -8.73 4.34
N LEU A 37 -2.75 -9.40 4.35
CA LEU A 37 -1.66 -9.10 5.27
C LEU A 37 -1.18 -7.65 5.12
N TYR A 38 -1.09 -7.17 3.87
CA TYR A 38 -0.69 -5.80 3.56
C TYR A 38 -1.68 -4.77 4.11
N LEU A 39 -2.99 -5.03 3.97
CA LEU A 39 -4.06 -4.20 4.48
C LEU A 39 -4.04 -4.12 6.01
N GLU A 40 -3.90 -5.27 6.69
CA GLU A 40 -3.83 -5.34 8.15
C GLU A 40 -2.64 -4.54 8.68
N THR A 41 -1.47 -4.73 8.08
CA THR A 41 -0.25 -4.00 8.45
C THR A 41 -0.42 -2.50 8.23
N HIS A 42 -0.98 -2.10 7.08
CA HIS A 42 -1.17 -0.69 6.74
C HIS A 42 -2.18 0.00 7.67
N LEU A 43 -3.29 -0.67 7.99
CA LEU A 43 -4.31 -0.12 8.89
C LEU A 43 -3.78 0.02 10.31
N SER A 44 -3.04 -0.98 10.82
CA SER A 44 -2.38 -0.89 12.13
C SER A 44 -1.41 0.30 12.18
N PHE A 45 -0.60 0.46 11.12
CA PHE A 45 0.33 1.58 11.03
C PHE A 45 -0.39 2.93 10.95
N LYS A 46 -1.43 3.03 10.13
CA LYS A 46 -2.23 4.24 10.00
C LYS A 46 -2.88 4.66 11.32
N LEU A 47 -3.42 3.71 12.09
CA LEU A 47 -3.96 3.99 13.42
C LEU A 47 -2.88 4.51 14.38
N SER A 48 -1.66 3.95 14.32
CA SER A 48 -0.51 4.46 15.07
C SER A 48 -0.21 5.92 14.70
N VAL A 49 -0.14 6.23 13.39
CA VAL A 49 0.06 7.60 12.91
C VAL A 49 -1.04 8.54 13.39
N ASP A 50 -2.30 8.16 13.23
CA ASP A 50 -3.46 8.97 13.64
C ASP A 50 -3.46 9.25 15.15
N SER A 51 -3.04 8.28 15.96
CA SER A 51 -2.93 8.45 17.43
C SER A 51 -1.86 9.46 17.86
N HIS A 52 -0.86 9.72 17.01
CA HIS A 52 0.23 10.66 17.29
C HIS A 52 -0.03 12.08 16.76
N CYS A 53 -1.12 12.31 16.02
CA CYS A 53 -1.50 13.64 15.52
C CYS A 53 -1.61 14.68 16.65
N SER A 54 -2.25 14.34 17.76
CA SER A 54 -2.43 15.26 18.89
C SER A 54 -1.11 15.61 19.58
N LEU A 55 -0.20 14.64 19.73
CA LEU A 55 1.13 14.86 20.30
C LEU A 55 1.97 15.76 19.38
N LYS A 56 1.92 15.51 18.07
CA LYS A 56 2.57 16.33 17.04
C LYS A 56 2.09 17.78 17.10
N ASP A 57 0.78 18.00 17.16
CA ASP A 57 0.19 19.35 17.27
C ASP A 57 0.60 20.04 18.57
N ALA A 58 0.53 19.34 19.71
CA ALA A 58 0.94 19.87 21.00
C ALA A 58 2.43 20.27 21.02
N VAL A 59 3.32 19.45 20.47
CA VAL A 59 4.75 19.76 20.35
C VAL A 59 4.97 21.01 19.51
N LEU A 60 4.29 21.14 18.37
CA LEU A 60 4.44 22.32 17.51
C LEU A 60 3.88 23.59 18.15
N ASP A 61 2.71 23.51 18.78
CA ASP A 61 2.08 24.66 19.42
C ASP A 61 2.86 25.14 20.65
N GLU A 62 3.23 24.23 21.55
CA GLU A 62 4.06 24.56 22.72
C GLU A 62 5.42 25.07 22.26
N GLY A 63 6.04 24.45 21.25
CA GLY A 63 7.31 24.90 20.67
C GLY A 63 7.23 26.31 20.10
N ARG A 64 6.16 26.64 19.37
CA ARG A 64 5.92 28.01 18.85
C ARG A 64 5.73 29.03 19.96
N GLN A 65 5.02 28.68 21.03
CA GLN A 65 4.86 29.54 22.19
C GLN A 65 6.21 29.76 22.89
N LEU A 66 7.02 28.71 23.03
CA LEU A 66 8.36 28.79 23.61
C LEU A 66 9.28 29.71 22.81
N LEU A 67 9.24 29.66 21.48
CA LEU A 67 10.01 30.57 20.62
C LEU A 67 9.73 32.06 20.87
N GLN A 68 8.57 32.42 21.44
CA GLN A 68 8.25 33.80 21.77
C GLN A 68 8.93 34.28 23.05
N VAL A 69 9.25 33.36 23.98
CA VAL A 69 9.73 33.71 25.33
C VAL A 69 11.20 33.37 25.56
N ILE A 70 11.79 32.45 24.78
CA ILE A 70 13.21 32.11 24.91
C ILE A 70 14.10 33.14 24.19
N ILE A 71 15.19 33.51 24.86
CA ILE A 71 16.19 34.47 24.34
C ILE A 71 17.33 33.71 23.66
N SER A 72 17.77 32.60 24.25
CA SER A 72 18.85 31.74 23.75
C SER A 72 18.32 30.52 23.00
N HIS A 73 19.12 29.97 22.09
CA HIS A 73 18.83 28.74 21.32
C HIS A 73 17.54 28.79 20.47
N LYS A 74 17.04 29.99 20.16
CA LYS A 74 15.82 30.21 19.38
C LYS A 74 15.90 29.62 17.96
N SER A 75 17.05 29.72 17.30
CA SER A 75 17.26 29.09 15.99
C SER A 75 17.21 27.57 16.07
N GLY A 76 17.94 26.97 17.02
CA GLY A 76 17.96 25.52 17.18
C GLY A 76 16.56 24.92 17.38
N LEU A 77 15.75 25.50 18.29
CA LEU A 77 14.38 25.05 18.49
C LEU A 77 13.53 25.24 17.23
N ARG A 78 13.63 26.38 16.54
CA ARG A 78 12.88 26.64 15.31
C ARG A 78 13.20 25.60 14.24
N ASP A 79 14.48 25.31 14.05
CA ASP A 79 14.95 24.38 13.02
C ASP A 79 14.48 22.95 13.35
N THR A 80 14.46 22.55 14.63
CA THR A 80 13.85 21.28 15.07
C THR A 80 12.35 21.20 14.77
N LEU A 81 11.58 22.26 15.04
CA LEU A 81 10.14 22.28 14.75
C LEU A 81 9.87 22.19 13.25
N GLN A 82 10.68 22.87 12.42
CA GLN A 82 10.59 22.77 10.96
C GLN A 82 10.94 21.37 10.45
N MET A 83 11.98 20.75 11.02
CA MET A 83 12.35 19.36 10.71
C MET A 83 11.18 18.40 10.99
N ILE A 84 10.53 18.55 12.15
CA ILE A 84 9.35 17.77 12.53
C ILE A 84 8.21 17.93 11.53
N GLU A 85 7.87 19.17 11.15
CA GLU A 85 6.81 19.42 10.17
C GLU A 85 7.11 18.73 8.83
N HIS A 86 8.35 18.84 8.34
CA HIS A 86 8.77 18.21 7.10
C HIS A 86 8.73 16.68 7.18
N GLN A 87 9.33 16.09 8.21
CA GLN A 87 9.33 14.64 8.40
C GLN A 87 7.92 14.06 8.54
N TRP A 88 7.02 14.78 9.22
CA TRP A 88 5.61 14.41 9.31
C TRP A 88 4.92 14.44 7.94
N GLN A 89 5.18 15.46 7.12
CA GLN A 89 4.63 15.53 5.76
C GLN A 89 5.12 14.38 4.86
N GLU A 90 6.39 14.00 4.98
CA GLU A 90 6.97 12.86 4.27
C GLU A 90 6.33 11.54 4.73
N LEU A 91 6.19 11.33 6.05
CA LEU A 91 5.47 10.18 6.59
C LEU A 91 4.04 10.08 6.01
N GLN A 92 3.31 11.19 5.98
CA GLN A 92 1.96 11.26 5.40
C GLN A 92 1.96 10.93 3.90
N ARG A 93 3.03 11.32 3.17
CA ARG A 93 3.21 10.97 1.76
C ARG A 93 3.43 9.48 1.57
N HIS A 94 4.23 8.84 2.43
CA HIS A 94 4.42 7.38 2.42
C HIS A 94 3.11 6.65 2.66
N VAL A 95 2.33 7.05 3.67
CA VAL A 95 1.01 6.47 3.97
C VAL A 95 0.07 6.57 2.77
N ARG A 96 -0.03 7.75 2.12
CA ARG A 96 -0.87 7.93 0.92
C ARG A 96 -0.41 7.04 -0.24
N ARG A 97 0.90 6.90 -0.45
CA ARG A 97 1.45 6.04 -1.50
C ARG A 97 1.11 4.57 -1.27
N GLN A 98 1.29 4.08 -0.05
CA GLN A 98 0.92 2.71 0.32
C GLN A 98 -0.58 2.45 0.11
N HIS A 99 -1.42 3.41 0.48
CA HIS A 99 -2.86 3.33 0.24
C HIS A 99 -3.19 3.21 -1.26
N SER A 100 -2.52 3.99 -2.10
CA SER A 100 -2.67 3.88 -3.56
C SER A 100 -2.28 2.50 -4.09
N TRP A 101 -1.24 1.87 -3.56
CA TRP A 101 -0.85 0.51 -3.96
C TRP A 101 -1.88 -0.54 -3.58
N ILE A 102 -2.50 -0.40 -2.40
CA ILE A 102 -3.59 -1.27 -1.97
C ILE A 102 -4.77 -1.17 -2.95
N LEU A 103 -5.18 0.06 -3.31
CA LEU A 103 -6.26 0.28 -4.27
C LEU A 103 -5.95 -0.34 -5.64
N CYS A 104 -4.74 -0.15 -6.15
CA CYS A 104 -4.33 -0.76 -7.42
C CYS A 104 -4.38 -2.29 -7.38
N ALA A 105 -3.95 -2.91 -6.28
CA ALA A 105 -4.00 -4.37 -6.12
C ALA A 105 -5.45 -4.88 -6.00
N LEU A 106 -6.32 -4.16 -5.28
CA LEU A 106 -7.75 -4.46 -5.21
C LEU A 106 -8.40 -4.43 -6.60
N ASP A 107 -8.13 -3.39 -7.39
CA ASP A 107 -8.67 -3.25 -8.75
C ASP A 107 -8.16 -4.37 -9.67
N ALA A 108 -6.90 -4.75 -9.55
CA ALA A 108 -6.32 -5.86 -10.31
C ALA A 108 -6.98 -7.20 -9.96
N ILE A 109 -7.19 -7.51 -8.67
CA ILE A 109 -7.88 -8.73 -8.23
C ILE A 109 -9.33 -8.72 -8.73
N LYS A 110 -10.04 -7.59 -8.60
CA LYS A 110 -11.40 -7.43 -9.10
C LYS A 110 -11.49 -7.69 -10.60
N ALA A 111 -10.56 -7.14 -11.38
CA ALA A 111 -10.52 -7.36 -12.83
C ALA A 111 -10.25 -8.83 -13.18
N GLN A 112 -9.36 -9.52 -12.45
CA GLN A 112 -9.10 -10.95 -12.63
C GLN A 112 -10.34 -11.81 -12.35
N ILE A 113 -11.13 -11.46 -11.33
CA ILE A 113 -12.38 -12.16 -11.03
C ILE A 113 -13.40 -11.96 -12.16
N MET A 114 -13.62 -10.72 -12.61
CA MET A 114 -14.59 -10.40 -13.66
C MET A 114 -14.21 -11.02 -15.03
N THR A 115 -12.93 -11.00 -15.39
CA THR A 115 -12.42 -11.69 -16.60
C THR A 115 -12.41 -13.21 -16.44
N GLY A 116 -12.22 -13.68 -15.20
CA GLY A 116 -12.36 -15.07 -14.76
C GLY A 116 -13.76 -15.66 -14.92
N GLU A 117 -14.79 -14.83 -15.02
CA GLU A 117 -16.15 -15.25 -15.32
C GLU A 117 -16.40 -15.27 -16.83
N ALA A 118 -15.78 -14.35 -17.57
CA ALA A 118 -15.91 -14.25 -19.02
C ALA A 118 -15.42 -15.51 -19.77
N TRP A 119 -14.36 -16.19 -19.31
CA TRP A 119 -13.92 -17.46 -19.92
C TRP A 119 -14.85 -18.64 -19.60
N ARG A 120 -15.52 -18.64 -18.44
CA ARG A 120 -16.52 -19.65 -18.08
C ARG A 120 -17.85 -19.45 -18.80
N ALA A 121 -18.18 -18.21 -19.16
CA ALA A 121 -19.39 -17.86 -19.91
C ALA A 121 -19.25 -17.99 -21.43
N ALA A 122 -18.02 -18.17 -21.96
CA ALA A 122 -17.81 -18.38 -23.38
C ALA A 122 -18.37 -19.76 -23.80
N PRO A 123 -19.31 -19.84 -24.76
CA PRO A 123 -19.76 -21.13 -25.27
C PRO A 123 -18.56 -21.85 -25.89
N SER A 124 -18.33 -23.10 -25.49
CA SER A 124 -17.29 -23.94 -26.07
C SER A 124 -17.39 -23.88 -27.60
N PRO A 125 -16.28 -23.68 -28.34
CA PRO A 125 -16.33 -23.72 -29.79
C PRO A 125 -16.87 -25.09 -30.19
N LYS A 126 -18.08 -25.12 -30.76
CA LYS A 126 -18.68 -26.35 -31.32
C LYS A 126 -17.78 -26.79 -32.46
N VAL A 127 -16.85 -27.70 -32.17
CA VAL A 127 -16.02 -28.33 -33.19
C VAL A 127 -16.96 -29.07 -34.13
N ASN A 128 -17.05 -28.59 -35.37
CA ASN A 128 -17.85 -29.24 -36.40
C ASN A 128 -17.03 -30.36 -37.03
N TRP A 129 -17.14 -31.56 -36.46
CA TRP A 129 -16.48 -32.77 -36.93
C TRP A 129 -16.79 -33.13 -38.39
N ARG A 130 -17.86 -32.57 -38.98
CA ARG A 130 -18.19 -32.79 -40.41
C ARG A 130 -17.26 -32.08 -41.39
N ARG A 131 -16.45 -31.11 -40.93
CA ARG A 131 -15.42 -30.45 -41.78
C ARG A 131 -14.05 -31.14 -41.72
N LEU A 132 -13.86 -32.12 -40.84
CA LEU A 132 -12.60 -32.85 -40.66
C LEU A 132 -12.71 -34.27 -41.26
N GLN A 133 -13.14 -34.39 -42.51
CA GLN A 133 -12.98 -35.65 -43.25
C GLN A 133 -11.65 -35.64 -44.00
N PRO A 134 -10.69 -36.52 -43.65
CA PRO A 134 -9.48 -36.71 -44.43
C PRO A 134 -9.83 -37.40 -45.75
N HIS A 135 -9.29 -36.85 -46.82
CA HIS A 135 -9.36 -37.40 -48.16
C HIS A 135 -8.59 -38.73 -48.20
N PHE A 136 -9.31 -39.81 -48.54
CA PHE A 136 -8.88 -41.09 -49.11
C PHE A 136 -7.51 -41.68 -48.71
N LEU A 137 -7.56 -42.79 -47.97
CA LEU A 137 -6.68 -43.95 -48.20
C LEU A 137 -7.54 -45.22 -48.11
N PRO A 138 -7.71 -46.00 -49.20
CA PRO A 138 -8.42 -47.27 -49.15
C PRO A 138 -7.49 -48.38 -48.61
N SER A 139 -7.96 -49.08 -47.57
CA SER A 139 -7.36 -50.31 -47.07
C SER A 139 -7.78 -51.50 -47.94
N PHE A 140 -6.82 -52.37 -48.25
CA PHE A 140 -7.08 -53.75 -48.67
C PHE A 140 -7.98 -54.47 -47.67
N LEU A 141 -8.96 -55.24 -48.14
CA LEU A 141 -9.12 -56.68 -47.89
C LEU A 141 -10.40 -57.25 -48.55
N SER A 142 -10.17 -58.26 -49.40
CA SER A 142 -10.87 -59.56 -49.47
C SER A 142 -12.38 -59.62 -49.78
N GLY A 143 -12.67 -60.02 -51.02
CA GLY A 143 -13.46 -61.23 -51.38
C GLY A 143 -14.88 -61.40 -50.87
N CYS A 144 -15.83 -61.43 -51.81
CA CYS A 144 -16.99 -62.33 -51.85
C CYS A 144 -17.66 -62.29 -53.24
N TYR A 145 -17.83 -63.49 -53.81
CA TYR A 145 -18.48 -63.90 -55.08
C TYR A 145 -17.77 -63.62 -56.41
#